data_AF-A0A840C846-F1
#
_entry.id   AF-A0A840C846-F1
#
_cell.length_a   1.000
_cell.length_b   1.000
_cell.length_c   1.000
_cell.angle_alpha   90.00
_cell.angle_beta   90.00
_cell.angle_gamma   90.00
#
_symmetry.space_group_name_H-M   'P 1'
#
loop_
_entity.id
_entity.type
_entity.pdbx_description
1 polymer ?
#
loop_
_entity_poly.entity_id
_entity_poly.type
_entity_poly.pdbx_seq_one_letter_code
_entity_poly.pdbx_strand_id
1 'polypeptide(L)'
;MGEGLQKGDWERFRALGSVPEGIREVVLGSWIRSRSDGGLYSLQQAPSLALDELNRRRSRNWRLRRAAESAVRQAGDMLEDAGAMLLLCDGGGVILEAAGDARIRSRGEENHLHPGGLWAETAIGTNAIGTALHLGAPVTIGSVEHFCEAIQRWSCAAAPVRDPVDGRVLGVVDVSAPSDEHMRQGAALAVGLALQIEETLRGTMLQERERLIRRLLDAAGSLDRDRILVDRHGRRIWASHDSRWIDARLVSVADLLDEASLHEDARVLAERIREGLPDADVEVISEEGEVQGLIISFADRRGGQRHTERERSDSGETLRDRERAHVLDTVAECDGNLSETARRLGISRSTLYLKLEQYGVSRRR
;
A
#
# COMPACT_ATOMS: atom_id res chain seq x y z
N MET A 1 -35.08 -19.27 -9.83
CA MET A 1 -33.64 -19.14 -10.11
C MET A 1 -33.55 -18.35 -11.38
N GLY A 2 -33.17 -17.08 -11.30
CA GLY A 2 -32.99 -16.26 -12.50
C GLY A 2 -31.93 -16.91 -13.39
N GLU A 3 -32.17 -16.95 -14.69
CA GLU A 3 -31.15 -17.34 -15.66
C GLU A 3 -29.92 -16.46 -15.44
N GLY A 4 -28.73 -17.07 -15.39
CA GLY A 4 -27.48 -16.33 -15.30
C GLY A 4 -27.33 -15.37 -16.48
N LEU A 5 -26.49 -14.35 -16.33
CA LEU A 5 -26.21 -13.35 -17.35
C LEU A 5 -25.94 -14.01 -18.72
N GLN A 6 -26.65 -13.59 -19.76
CA GLN A 6 -26.52 -14.16 -21.11
C GLN A 6 -25.73 -13.24 -22.05
N LYS A 7 -25.28 -13.80 -23.18
CA LYS A 7 -24.58 -13.02 -24.22
C LYS A 7 -25.37 -11.81 -24.71
N GLY A 8 -26.68 -11.98 -24.92
CA GLY A 8 -27.56 -10.89 -25.36
C GLY A 8 -27.72 -9.77 -24.33
N ASP A 9 -27.54 -10.05 -23.03
CA ASP A 9 -27.55 -9.02 -21.99
C ASP A 9 -26.33 -8.11 -22.10
N TRP A 10 -25.16 -8.71 -22.28
CA TRP A 10 -23.92 -8.00 -22.54
C TRP A 10 -23.98 -7.17 -23.84
N GLU A 11 -24.54 -7.73 -24.92
CA GLU A 11 -24.72 -6.99 -26.19
C GLU A 11 -25.63 -5.77 -26.01
N ARG A 12 -26.78 -5.93 -25.34
CA ARG A 12 -27.71 -4.83 -25.05
C ARG A 12 -27.09 -3.78 -24.14
N PHE A 13 -26.30 -4.18 -23.14
CA PHE A 13 -25.60 -3.23 -22.30
C PHE A 13 -24.57 -2.43 -23.11
N ARG A 14 -23.75 -3.09 -23.93
CA ARG A 14 -22.74 -2.42 -24.75
C ARG A 14 -23.35 -1.46 -25.76
N ALA A 15 -24.43 -1.87 -26.44
CA ALA A 15 -25.08 -1.08 -27.47
C ALA A 15 -25.96 0.05 -26.90
N LEU A 16 -26.77 -0.24 -25.89
CA LEU A 16 -27.85 0.64 -25.42
C LEU A 16 -27.65 1.14 -23.99
N GLY A 17 -26.73 0.56 -23.22
CA GLY A 17 -26.62 0.81 -21.78
C GLY A 17 -27.72 0.14 -20.96
N SER A 18 -28.42 -0.83 -21.53
CA SER A 18 -29.49 -1.56 -20.85
C SER A 18 -28.90 -2.40 -19.73
N VAL A 19 -29.30 -2.15 -18.49
CA VAL A 19 -28.85 -2.91 -17.32
C VAL A 19 -29.63 -4.23 -17.24
N PRO A 20 -28.96 -5.39 -17.26
CA PRO A 20 -29.63 -6.69 -17.13
C PRO A 20 -30.20 -6.87 -15.72
N GLU A 21 -31.35 -7.53 -15.61
CA GLU A 21 -31.94 -7.85 -14.31
C GLU A 21 -31.08 -8.91 -13.60
N GLY A 22 -30.79 -8.70 -12.30
CA GLY A 22 -30.01 -9.65 -11.50
C GLY A 22 -28.49 -9.64 -11.75
N ILE A 23 -27.96 -8.71 -12.56
CA ILE A 23 -26.52 -8.49 -12.68
C ILE A 23 -25.90 -8.16 -11.31
N ARG A 24 -24.75 -8.75 -11.01
CA ARG A 24 -24.02 -8.46 -9.77
C ARG A 24 -23.53 -7.01 -9.78
N GLU A 25 -23.67 -6.31 -8.66
CA GLU A 25 -23.29 -4.89 -8.53
C GLU A 25 -21.82 -4.64 -8.89
N VAL A 26 -20.93 -5.57 -8.50
CA VAL A 26 -19.49 -5.53 -8.85
C VAL A 26 -19.28 -5.51 -10.37
N VAL A 27 -20.01 -6.35 -11.11
CA VAL A 27 -19.90 -6.44 -12.57
C VAL A 27 -20.51 -5.21 -13.21
N LEU A 28 -21.69 -4.79 -12.78
CA LEU A 28 -22.35 -3.60 -13.30
C LEU A 28 -21.50 -2.33 -13.12
N GLY A 29 -20.91 -2.15 -11.94
CA GLY A 29 -20.01 -1.01 -11.67
C GLY A 29 -18.82 -1.00 -12.62
N SER A 30 -18.21 -2.17 -12.86
CA SER A 30 -17.10 -2.31 -13.82
C SER A 30 -17.53 -2.07 -15.27
N TRP A 31 -18.71 -2.58 -15.66
CA TRP A 31 -19.29 -2.38 -16.98
C TRP A 31 -19.56 -0.91 -17.27
N ILE A 32 -20.07 -0.16 -16.30
CA ILE A 32 -20.30 1.29 -16.42
C ILE A 32 -18.97 2.02 -16.66
N ARG A 33 -17.92 1.70 -15.88
CA ARG A 33 -16.59 2.30 -16.07
C ARG A 33 -16.00 1.97 -17.42
N SER A 34 -16.08 0.71 -17.84
CA SER A 34 -15.58 0.23 -19.14
C SER A 34 -16.32 0.88 -20.32
N ARG A 35 -17.63 1.08 -20.21
CA ARG A 35 -18.43 1.73 -21.26
C ARG A 35 -18.10 3.21 -21.47
N SER A 36 -17.57 3.89 -20.45
CA SER A 36 -17.20 5.30 -20.56
C SER A 36 -16.05 5.53 -21.56
N ASP A 37 -15.31 4.48 -21.91
CA ASP A 37 -14.26 4.50 -22.92
C ASP A 37 -14.69 3.74 -24.19
N GLY A 38 -15.01 4.49 -25.25
CA GLY A 38 -15.39 3.93 -26.55
C GLY A 38 -14.27 3.13 -27.24
N GLY A 39 -13.00 3.35 -26.87
CA GLY A 39 -11.85 2.67 -27.47
C GLY A 39 -11.76 1.18 -27.15
N LEU A 40 -12.46 0.72 -26.10
CA LEU A 40 -12.44 -0.68 -25.67
C LEU A 40 -13.27 -1.61 -26.54
N TYR A 41 -14.15 -1.08 -27.39
CA TYR A 41 -15.18 -1.87 -28.06
C TYR A 41 -14.64 -2.83 -29.14
N SER A 42 -13.52 -2.47 -29.77
CA SER A 42 -12.91 -3.22 -30.86
C SER A 42 -11.74 -4.10 -30.43
N LEU A 43 -11.35 -4.05 -29.15
CA LEU A 43 -10.19 -4.80 -28.68
C LEU A 43 -10.45 -6.30 -28.69
N GLN A 44 -9.40 -7.07 -29.00
CA GLN A 44 -9.40 -8.54 -28.98
C GLN A 44 -8.33 -9.09 -28.01
N GLN A 45 -7.39 -8.23 -27.62
CA GLN A 45 -6.26 -8.53 -26.75
C GLN A 45 -5.95 -7.29 -25.91
N ALA A 46 -5.44 -7.49 -24.71
CA ALA A 46 -4.96 -6.39 -23.88
C ALA A 46 -3.76 -5.70 -24.55
N PRO A 47 -3.52 -4.40 -24.33
CA PRO A 47 -2.22 -3.80 -24.64
C PRO A 47 -1.09 -4.57 -23.93
N SER A 48 0.08 -4.68 -24.56
CA SER A 48 1.21 -5.42 -23.99
C SER A 48 2.49 -4.60 -24.07
N LEU A 49 3.26 -4.60 -23.00
CA LEU A 49 4.51 -3.86 -22.89
C LEU A 49 5.64 -4.57 -23.64
N ALA A 50 6.54 -3.77 -24.21
CA ALA A 50 7.82 -4.27 -24.71
C ALA A 50 8.69 -4.81 -23.55
N LEU A 51 9.59 -5.74 -23.87
CA LEU A 51 10.42 -6.44 -22.88
C LEU A 51 11.22 -5.51 -21.97
N ASP A 52 11.82 -4.45 -22.52
CA ASP A 52 12.60 -3.49 -21.72
C ASP A 52 11.73 -2.75 -20.70
N GLU A 53 10.49 -2.41 -21.08
CA GLU A 53 9.55 -1.75 -20.17
C GLU A 53 9.02 -2.73 -19.13
N LEU A 54 8.75 -3.99 -19.51
CA LEU A 54 8.42 -5.05 -18.56
C LEU A 54 9.56 -5.28 -17.55
N ASN A 55 10.81 -5.26 -18.00
CA ASN A 55 11.97 -5.38 -17.09
C ASN A 55 12.05 -4.20 -16.14
N ARG A 56 11.84 -2.96 -16.60
CA ARG A 56 11.75 -1.78 -15.71
C ARG A 56 10.60 -1.91 -14.71
N ARG A 57 9.42 -2.39 -15.13
CA ARG A 57 8.29 -2.66 -14.25
C ARG A 57 8.60 -3.73 -13.21
N ARG A 58 9.29 -4.80 -13.61
CA ARG A 58 9.76 -5.89 -12.75
C ARG A 58 10.79 -5.43 -11.72
N SER A 59 11.69 -4.53 -12.09
CA SER A 59 12.66 -3.94 -11.16
C SER A 59 11.99 -3.01 -10.17
N ARG A 60 11.02 -2.17 -10.60
CA ARG A 60 10.24 -1.34 -9.67
C ARG A 60 9.50 -2.21 -8.66
N ASN A 61 8.75 -3.20 -9.13
CA ASN A 61 7.97 -4.11 -8.27
C ASN A 61 8.79 -5.28 -7.67
N TRP A 62 10.11 -5.13 -7.49
CA TRP A 62 10.97 -6.22 -7.03
C TRP A 62 10.52 -6.80 -5.68
N ARG A 63 10.04 -5.96 -4.76
CA ARG A 63 9.62 -6.36 -3.41
C ARG A 63 8.42 -7.29 -3.45
N LEU A 64 7.41 -6.94 -4.25
CA LEU A 64 6.25 -7.79 -4.50
C LEU A 64 6.69 -9.11 -5.13
N ARG A 65 7.53 -9.05 -6.17
CA ARG A 65 8.02 -10.25 -6.88
C ARG A 65 8.81 -11.19 -5.97
N ARG A 66 9.72 -10.66 -5.16
CA ARG A 66 10.54 -11.44 -4.21
C ARG A 66 9.67 -12.10 -3.14
N ALA A 67 8.70 -11.37 -2.59
CA ALA A 67 7.77 -11.94 -1.62
C ALA A 67 6.85 -13.01 -2.25
N ALA A 68 6.52 -12.86 -3.52
CA ALA A 68 5.68 -13.80 -4.25
C ALA A 68 6.40 -15.01 -4.82
N GLU A 69 7.72 -14.96 -4.97
CA GLU A 69 8.52 -15.95 -5.70
C GLU A 69 8.22 -17.40 -5.27
N SER A 70 8.28 -17.67 -3.96
CA SER A 70 8.04 -19.03 -3.46
C SER A 70 6.58 -19.46 -3.61
N ALA A 71 5.64 -18.56 -3.34
CA ALA A 71 4.21 -18.86 -3.40
C ALA A 71 3.77 -19.11 -4.85
N VAL A 72 4.22 -18.27 -5.79
CA VAL A 72 3.95 -18.39 -7.23
C VAL A 72 4.57 -19.67 -7.80
N ARG A 73 5.81 -20.00 -7.43
CA ARG A 73 6.45 -21.24 -7.86
C ARG A 73 5.69 -22.47 -7.36
N GLN A 74 5.43 -22.56 -6.06
CA GLN A 74 4.72 -23.70 -5.46
C GLN A 74 3.31 -23.88 -6.03
N ALA A 75 2.55 -22.80 -6.16
CA ALA A 75 1.24 -22.85 -6.77
C ALA A 75 1.30 -23.17 -8.27
N GLY A 76 2.34 -22.70 -8.96
CA GLY A 76 2.63 -23.07 -10.34
C GLY A 76 2.78 -24.57 -10.51
N ASP A 77 3.63 -25.18 -9.67
CA ASP A 77 3.85 -26.63 -9.67
C ASP A 77 2.56 -27.40 -9.37
N MET A 78 1.73 -26.91 -8.44
CA MET A 78 0.42 -27.51 -8.12
C MET A 78 -0.60 -27.38 -9.26
N LEU A 79 -0.47 -26.37 -10.11
CA LEU A 79 -1.36 -26.12 -11.23
C LEU A 79 -0.87 -26.79 -12.53
N GLU A 80 0.27 -27.48 -12.52
CA GLU A 80 0.70 -28.30 -13.65
C GLU A 80 -0.39 -29.33 -13.97
N ASP A 81 -0.80 -29.39 -15.25
CA ASP A 81 -1.88 -30.23 -15.75
C ASP A 81 -3.27 -30.05 -15.11
N ALA A 82 -3.46 -29.02 -14.26
CA ALA A 82 -4.73 -28.73 -13.61
C ALA A 82 -5.69 -27.89 -14.47
N GLY A 83 -5.30 -27.51 -15.70
CA GLY A 83 -6.15 -26.74 -16.61
C GLY A 83 -6.38 -25.28 -16.17
N ALA A 84 -5.48 -24.72 -15.36
CA ALA A 84 -5.50 -23.32 -14.94
C ALA A 84 -4.09 -22.74 -14.88
N MET A 85 -4.00 -21.41 -14.85
CA MET A 85 -2.75 -20.68 -14.67
C MET A 85 -2.89 -19.60 -13.59
N LEU A 86 -1.75 -19.24 -13.03
CA LEU A 86 -1.58 -18.19 -12.03
C LEU A 86 -0.85 -17.01 -12.66
N LEU A 87 -1.31 -15.79 -12.34
CA LEU A 87 -0.70 -14.53 -12.78
C LEU A 87 -0.42 -13.65 -11.57
N LEU A 88 0.75 -13.02 -11.53
CA LEU A 88 1.06 -11.95 -10.59
C LEU A 88 1.11 -10.63 -11.35
N CYS A 89 0.33 -9.65 -10.93
CA CYS A 89 0.25 -8.33 -11.57
C CYS A 89 0.72 -7.22 -10.62
N ASP A 90 1.27 -6.13 -11.17
CA ASP A 90 1.55 -4.91 -10.42
C ASP A 90 0.27 -4.09 -10.12
N GLY A 91 0.39 -3.05 -9.31
CA GLY A 91 -0.73 -2.15 -8.98
C GLY A 91 -1.30 -1.36 -10.17
N GLY A 92 -0.62 -1.36 -11.31
CA GLY A 92 -1.10 -0.81 -12.57
C GLY A 92 -1.82 -1.82 -13.47
N GLY A 93 -1.90 -3.09 -13.06
CA GLY A 93 -2.51 -4.16 -13.83
C GLY A 93 -1.59 -4.79 -14.88
N VAL A 94 -0.28 -4.54 -14.83
CA VAL A 94 0.69 -5.19 -15.71
C VAL A 94 1.02 -6.56 -15.14
N ILE A 95 0.87 -7.62 -15.95
CA ILE A 95 1.30 -8.97 -15.56
C ILE A 95 2.82 -9.01 -15.48
N LEU A 96 3.35 -9.35 -14.30
CA LEU A 96 4.78 -9.48 -14.02
C LEU A 96 5.27 -10.92 -14.18
N GLU A 97 4.48 -11.88 -13.72
CA GLU A 97 4.82 -13.32 -13.73
C GLU A 97 3.61 -14.17 -14.09
N ALA A 98 3.88 -15.35 -14.67
CA ALA A 98 2.87 -16.36 -15.00
C ALA A 98 3.40 -17.76 -14.69
N ALA A 99 2.58 -18.61 -14.07
CA ALA A 99 2.91 -19.99 -13.71
C ALA A 99 1.69 -20.93 -13.87
N GLY A 100 1.88 -22.24 -13.80
CA GLY A 100 0.82 -23.25 -13.99
C GLY A 100 0.83 -23.91 -15.37
N ASP A 101 -0.30 -24.51 -15.76
CA ASP A 101 -0.43 -25.37 -16.96
C ASP A 101 0.07 -24.65 -18.24
N ALA A 102 1.09 -25.23 -18.88
CA ALA A 102 1.73 -24.67 -20.05
C ALA A 102 0.78 -24.50 -21.25
N ARG A 103 -0.22 -25.37 -21.42
CA ARG A 103 -1.21 -25.27 -22.50
C ARG A 103 -2.13 -24.08 -22.28
N ILE A 104 -2.52 -23.85 -21.03
CA ILE A 104 -3.37 -22.71 -20.66
C ILE A 104 -2.60 -21.41 -20.80
N ARG A 105 -1.33 -21.37 -20.37
CA ARG A 105 -0.45 -20.23 -20.58
C ARG A 105 -0.28 -19.88 -22.06
N SER A 106 0.00 -20.88 -22.91
CA SER A 106 0.10 -20.69 -24.35
C SER A 106 -1.21 -20.16 -24.96
N ARG A 107 -2.37 -20.68 -24.53
CA ARG A 107 -3.68 -20.15 -24.96
C ARG A 107 -3.94 -18.71 -24.47
N GLY A 108 -3.39 -18.34 -23.32
CA GLY A 108 -3.43 -16.99 -22.78
C GLY A 108 -2.71 -15.97 -23.67
N GLU A 109 -1.70 -16.40 -24.43
CA GLU A 109 -0.94 -15.52 -25.32
C GLU A 109 -1.81 -14.82 -26.37
N GLU A 110 -2.84 -15.52 -26.88
CA GLU A 110 -3.79 -14.97 -27.87
C GLU A 110 -4.52 -13.71 -27.40
N ASN A 111 -4.71 -13.52 -26.09
CA ASN A 111 -5.34 -12.32 -25.51
C ASN A 111 -4.35 -11.40 -24.80
N HIS A 112 -3.06 -11.68 -24.90
CA HIS A 112 -2.00 -11.07 -24.08
C HIS A 112 -2.18 -11.28 -22.57
N LEU A 113 -2.69 -12.45 -22.17
CA LEU A 113 -2.78 -12.88 -20.77
C LEU A 113 -1.45 -13.55 -20.35
N HIS A 114 -0.35 -12.81 -20.49
CA HIS A 114 1.03 -13.23 -20.24
C HIS A 114 1.87 -12.06 -19.69
N PRO A 115 3.10 -12.28 -19.17
CA PRO A 115 3.95 -11.20 -18.68
C PRO A 115 4.12 -10.07 -19.71
N GLY A 116 3.83 -8.83 -19.29
CA GLY A 116 3.78 -7.65 -20.15
C GLY A 116 2.36 -7.16 -20.47
N GLY A 117 1.34 -8.01 -20.42
CA GLY A 117 -0.05 -7.62 -20.67
C GLY A 117 -0.59 -6.64 -19.63
N LEU A 118 -1.29 -5.60 -20.07
CA LEU A 118 -1.92 -4.56 -19.24
C LEU A 118 -3.43 -4.81 -19.10
N TRP A 119 -3.85 -5.24 -17.92
CA TRP A 119 -5.21 -5.70 -17.61
C TRP A 119 -5.99 -4.74 -16.70
N ALA A 120 -5.59 -3.47 -16.64
CA ALA A 120 -6.44 -2.43 -16.04
C ALA A 120 -7.79 -2.35 -16.78
N GLU A 121 -8.88 -2.03 -16.07
CA GLU A 121 -10.20 -1.88 -16.70
C GLU A 121 -10.19 -0.81 -17.80
N THR A 122 -9.40 0.26 -17.62
CA THR A 122 -9.21 1.32 -18.62
C THR A 122 -8.46 0.86 -19.87
N ALA A 123 -7.86 -0.33 -19.87
CA ALA A 123 -7.06 -0.85 -20.97
C ALA A 123 -7.77 -1.94 -21.79
N ILE A 124 -8.64 -2.75 -21.16
CA ILE A 124 -9.34 -3.86 -21.83
C ILE A 124 -10.79 -4.08 -21.36
N GLY A 125 -11.28 -3.20 -20.50
CA GLY A 125 -12.61 -3.30 -19.89
C GLY A 125 -12.66 -4.30 -18.73
N THR A 126 -13.87 -4.61 -18.28
CA THR A 126 -14.15 -5.51 -17.15
C THR A 126 -13.43 -6.84 -17.29
N ASN A 127 -12.59 -7.12 -16.30
CA ASN A 127 -11.81 -8.34 -16.12
C ASN A 127 -11.44 -8.47 -14.63
N ALA A 128 -11.08 -9.67 -14.16
CA ALA A 128 -10.85 -9.89 -12.74
C ALA A 128 -9.69 -9.05 -12.15
N ILE A 129 -8.56 -8.94 -12.87
CA ILE A 129 -7.37 -8.19 -12.41
C ILE A 129 -7.72 -6.70 -12.20
N GLY A 130 -8.22 -6.05 -13.24
CA GLY A 130 -8.56 -4.62 -13.19
C GLY A 130 -9.66 -4.32 -12.16
N THR A 131 -10.66 -5.20 -12.05
CA THR A 131 -11.75 -5.03 -11.08
C THR A 131 -11.27 -5.22 -9.64
N ALA A 132 -10.39 -6.21 -9.38
CA ALA A 132 -9.78 -6.40 -8.07
C ALA A 132 -8.92 -5.21 -7.65
N LEU A 133 -8.15 -4.63 -8.58
CA LEU A 133 -7.36 -3.42 -8.34
C LEU A 133 -8.26 -2.23 -7.99
N HIS A 134 -9.33 -2.01 -8.75
CA HIS A 134 -10.24 -0.89 -8.54
C HIS A 134 -10.97 -0.98 -7.19
N LEU A 135 -11.49 -2.16 -6.85
CA LEU A 135 -12.22 -2.37 -5.60
C LEU A 135 -11.29 -2.51 -4.39
N GLY A 136 -10.04 -2.89 -4.63
CA GLY A 136 -9.18 -3.41 -3.57
C GLY A 136 -9.86 -4.57 -2.85
N ALA A 137 -10.49 -5.50 -3.56
CA ALA A 137 -11.15 -6.65 -2.94
C ALA A 137 -11.09 -7.87 -3.88
N PRO A 138 -11.12 -9.11 -3.33
CA PRO A 138 -11.20 -10.29 -4.17
C PRO A 138 -12.47 -10.31 -5.02
N VAL A 139 -12.34 -10.73 -6.27
CA VAL A 139 -13.46 -10.84 -7.22
C VAL A 139 -13.32 -12.06 -8.11
N THR A 140 -14.46 -12.53 -8.61
CA THR A 140 -14.53 -13.46 -9.73
C THR A 140 -15.24 -12.78 -10.89
N ILE A 141 -14.71 -12.93 -12.10
CA ILE A 141 -15.33 -12.48 -13.35
C ILE A 141 -15.28 -13.66 -14.31
N GLY A 142 -16.45 -14.09 -14.79
CA GLY A 142 -16.57 -15.27 -15.63
C GLY A 142 -17.34 -15.00 -16.91
N SER A 143 -16.97 -15.71 -17.97
CA SER A 143 -17.78 -15.81 -19.17
C SER A 143 -18.16 -14.42 -19.73
N VAL A 144 -19.46 -14.17 -19.97
CA VAL A 144 -19.99 -12.94 -20.55
C VAL A 144 -19.89 -11.71 -19.64
N GLU A 145 -19.48 -11.86 -18.38
CA GLU A 145 -19.20 -10.73 -17.49
C GLU A 145 -17.96 -9.94 -17.94
N HIS A 146 -17.06 -10.56 -18.73
CA HIS A 146 -15.97 -9.82 -19.34
C HIS A 146 -16.48 -8.82 -20.37
N PHE A 147 -15.97 -7.58 -20.32
CA PHE A 147 -16.41 -6.52 -21.22
C PHE A 147 -15.89 -6.75 -22.65
N CYS A 148 -14.62 -7.11 -22.79
CA CYS A 148 -14.04 -7.52 -24.06
C CYS A 148 -14.55 -8.91 -24.46
N GLU A 149 -15.05 -9.02 -25.68
CA GLU A 149 -15.66 -10.26 -26.17
C GLU A 149 -14.66 -11.41 -26.30
N ALA A 150 -13.47 -11.12 -26.82
CA ALA A 150 -12.46 -12.13 -27.12
C ALA A 150 -11.96 -12.89 -25.88
N ILE A 151 -12.18 -12.33 -24.69
CA ILE A 151 -11.79 -12.90 -23.40
C ILE A 151 -12.97 -13.57 -22.66
N GLN A 152 -14.19 -13.55 -23.19
CA GLN A 152 -15.36 -14.19 -22.56
C GLN A 152 -15.29 -15.72 -22.49
N ARG A 153 -14.26 -16.33 -23.08
CA ARG A 153 -13.94 -17.75 -22.90
C ARG A 153 -13.22 -18.06 -21.59
N TRP A 154 -12.80 -17.02 -20.86
CA TRP A 154 -12.07 -17.14 -19.62
C TRP A 154 -12.99 -16.94 -18.43
N SER A 155 -12.57 -17.57 -17.35
CA SER A 155 -13.11 -17.38 -16.02
C SER A 155 -11.92 -17.14 -15.11
N CYS A 156 -12.01 -16.07 -14.32
CA CYS A 156 -10.88 -15.52 -13.59
C CYS A 156 -11.28 -15.19 -12.16
N ALA A 157 -10.38 -15.48 -11.22
CA ALA A 157 -10.50 -15.04 -9.83
C ALA A 157 -9.24 -14.30 -9.42
N ALA A 158 -9.43 -13.07 -8.95
CA ALA A 158 -8.36 -12.17 -8.60
C ALA A 158 -8.47 -11.73 -7.14
N ALA A 159 -7.32 -11.62 -6.46
CA ALA A 159 -7.22 -11.10 -5.11
C ALA A 159 -6.08 -10.08 -5.00
N PRO A 160 -6.32 -8.90 -4.40
CA PRO A 160 -5.29 -7.89 -4.21
C PRO A 160 -4.26 -8.33 -3.17
N VAL A 161 -3.00 -7.98 -3.39
CA VAL A 161 -1.90 -8.05 -2.42
C VAL A 161 -1.67 -6.66 -1.86
N ARG A 162 -1.68 -6.52 -0.54
CA ARG A 162 -1.53 -5.23 0.14
C ARG A 162 -0.17 -5.03 0.76
N ASP A 163 0.22 -3.76 0.87
CA ASP A 163 1.32 -3.37 1.73
C ASP A 163 0.91 -3.57 3.20
N PRO A 164 1.70 -4.31 4.00
CA PRO A 164 1.35 -4.60 5.39
C PRO A 164 1.41 -3.37 6.31
N VAL A 165 1.93 -2.22 5.85
CA VAL A 165 2.05 -0.99 6.65
C VAL A 165 0.88 -0.04 6.42
N ASP A 166 0.61 0.31 5.17
CA ASP A 166 -0.38 1.34 4.82
C ASP A 166 -1.66 0.76 4.17
N GLY A 167 -1.69 -0.56 3.91
CA GLY A 167 -2.85 -1.24 3.34
C GLY A 167 -3.11 -0.97 1.86
N ARG A 168 -2.24 -0.20 1.19
CA ARG A 168 -2.36 0.09 -0.25
C ARG A 168 -2.21 -1.19 -1.05
N VAL A 169 -2.91 -1.30 -2.17
CA VAL A 169 -2.76 -2.45 -3.08
C VAL A 169 -1.46 -2.32 -3.85
N LEU A 170 -0.56 -3.29 -3.68
CA LEU A 170 0.72 -3.38 -4.39
C LEU A 170 0.57 -4.08 -5.74
N GLY A 171 -0.41 -4.97 -5.85
CA GLY A 171 -0.63 -5.79 -7.03
C GLY A 171 -1.78 -6.76 -6.82
N VAL A 172 -1.92 -7.71 -7.74
CA VAL A 172 -2.99 -8.72 -7.73
C VAL A 172 -2.41 -10.09 -8.05
N VAL A 173 -2.92 -11.11 -7.35
CA VAL A 173 -2.81 -12.51 -7.77
C VAL A 173 -4.10 -12.88 -8.50
N ASP A 174 -3.98 -13.42 -9.71
CA ASP A 174 -5.11 -13.89 -10.50
C ASP A 174 -4.93 -15.38 -10.86
N VAL A 175 -6.03 -16.12 -10.80
CA VAL A 175 -6.12 -17.51 -11.28
C VAL A 175 -7.11 -17.53 -12.43
N SER A 176 -6.63 -17.94 -13.60
CA SER A 176 -7.37 -17.93 -14.86
C SER A 176 -7.52 -19.33 -15.44
N ALA A 177 -8.73 -19.66 -15.87
CA ALA A 177 -9.08 -20.95 -16.49
C ALA A 177 -10.11 -20.77 -17.62
N PRO A 178 -10.21 -21.70 -18.58
CA PRO A 178 -11.16 -21.58 -19.70
C PRO A 178 -12.60 -22.02 -19.36
N SER A 179 -12.90 -22.31 -18.09
CA SER A 179 -14.20 -22.80 -17.63
C SER A 179 -14.51 -22.32 -16.22
N ASP A 180 -15.80 -22.10 -15.94
CA ASP A 180 -16.31 -21.71 -14.62
C ASP A 180 -16.29 -22.85 -13.58
N GLU A 181 -16.11 -24.11 -14.01
CA GLU A 181 -16.30 -25.31 -13.19
C GLU A 181 -15.45 -25.32 -11.89
N HIS A 182 -14.27 -24.71 -11.94
CA HIS A 182 -13.31 -24.68 -10.82
C HIS A 182 -13.12 -23.30 -10.18
N MET A 183 -13.98 -22.32 -10.53
CA MET A 183 -13.74 -20.93 -10.15
C MET A 183 -13.85 -20.65 -8.65
N ARG A 184 -14.61 -21.48 -7.91
CA ARG A 184 -14.63 -21.41 -6.44
C ARG A 184 -13.29 -21.81 -5.83
N GLN A 185 -12.65 -22.87 -6.34
CA GLN A 185 -11.30 -23.25 -5.89
C GLN A 185 -10.26 -22.21 -6.33
N GLY A 186 -10.38 -21.70 -7.56
CA GLY A 186 -9.53 -20.62 -8.06
C GLY A 186 -9.57 -19.38 -7.19
N ALA A 187 -10.78 -18.95 -6.75
CA ALA A 187 -10.93 -17.81 -5.84
C ALA A 187 -10.30 -18.05 -4.47
N ALA A 188 -10.49 -19.24 -3.89
CA ALA A 188 -9.85 -19.58 -2.62
C ALA A 188 -8.31 -19.60 -2.74
N LEU A 189 -7.79 -20.13 -3.85
CA LEU A 189 -6.35 -20.15 -4.13
C LEU A 189 -5.78 -18.73 -4.30
N ALA A 190 -6.43 -17.87 -5.10
CA ALA A 190 -6.00 -16.49 -5.30
C ALA A 190 -5.92 -15.72 -3.97
N VAL A 191 -6.95 -15.83 -3.12
CA VAL A 191 -6.97 -15.21 -1.80
C VAL A 191 -5.89 -15.79 -0.88
N GLY A 192 -5.74 -17.12 -0.84
CA GLY A 192 -4.72 -17.77 -0.02
C GLY A 192 -3.30 -17.35 -0.39
N LEU A 193 -3.01 -17.26 -1.69
CA LEU A 193 -1.72 -16.80 -2.20
C LEU A 193 -1.49 -15.32 -1.89
N ALA A 194 -2.50 -14.46 -2.07
CA ALA A 194 -2.37 -13.05 -1.71
C ALA A 194 -2.01 -12.88 -0.22
N LEU A 195 -2.70 -13.60 0.68
CA LEU A 195 -2.40 -13.60 2.12
C LEU A 195 -0.99 -14.12 2.43
N GLN A 196 -0.54 -15.18 1.76
CA GLN A 196 0.81 -15.72 1.93
C GLN A 196 1.89 -14.72 1.49
N ILE A 197 1.65 -13.98 0.41
CA ILE A 197 2.55 -12.92 -0.07
C ILE A 197 2.58 -11.77 0.94
N GLU A 198 1.42 -11.34 1.44
CA GLU A 198 1.32 -10.30 2.47
C GLU A 198 2.04 -10.68 3.77
N GLU A 199 1.95 -11.95 4.19
CA GLU A 199 2.69 -12.47 5.35
C GLU A 199 4.20 -12.40 5.09
N THR A 200 4.64 -12.82 3.91
CA THR A 200 6.07 -12.78 3.53
C THR A 200 6.58 -11.34 3.53
N LEU A 201 5.82 -10.40 2.96
CA LEU A 201 6.12 -8.96 2.99
C LEU A 201 6.25 -8.44 4.44
N ARG A 202 5.33 -8.84 5.32
CA ARG A 202 5.33 -8.42 6.73
C ARG A 202 6.53 -8.96 7.48
N GLY A 203 6.87 -10.24 7.27
CA GLY A 203 8.03 -10.89 7.86
C GLY A 203 9.34 -10.22 7.45
N THR A 204 9.54 -9.98 6.16
CA THR A 204 10.73 -9.28 5.64
C THR A 204 10.84 -7.87 6.24
N MET A 205 9.74 -7.10 6.24
CA MET A 205 9.73 -5.76 6.82
C MET A 205 10.09 -5.77 8.31
N LEU A 206 9.57 -6.71 9.11
CA LEU A 206 9.88 -6.79 10.53
C LEU A 206 11.36 -7.10 10.77
N GLN A 207 11.93 -8.02 9.98
CA GLN A 207 13.36 -8.35 10.05
C GLN A 207 14.24 -7.15 9.67
N GLU A 208 13.90 -6.42 8.62
CA GLU A 208 14.62 -5.20 8.23
C GLU A 208 14.56 -4.14 9.32
N ARG A 209 13.36 -3.91 9.89
CA ARG A 209 13.15 -2.95 10.97
C ARG A 209 13.96 -3.30 12.22
N GLU A 210 14.02 -4.58 12.59
CA GLU A 210 14.85 -5.06 13.72
C GLU A 210 16.33 -4.74 13.49
N ARG A 211 16.85 -5.00 12.28
CA ARG A 211 18.24 -4.70 11.91
C ARG A 211 18.53 -3.21 11.99
N LEU A 212 17.64 -2.37 11.48
CA LEU A 212 17.78 -0.91 11.52
C LEU A 212 17.80 -0.38 12.95
N ILE A 213 16.94 -0.90 13.83
CA ILE A 213 16.93 -0.53 15.25
C ILE A 213 18.23 -0.97 15.93
N ARG A 214 18.73 -2.19 15.66
CA ARG A 214 20.01 -2.66 16.21
C ARG A 214 21.17 -1.75 15.80
N ARG A 215 21.24 -1.38 14.52
CA ARG A 215 22.25 -0.43 14.01
C ARG A 215 22.17 0.94 14.68
N LEU A 216 20.96 1.47 14.89
CA LEU A 216 20.77 2.73 15.61
C LEU A 216 21.29 2.65 17.05
N LEU A 217 21.04 1.53 17.75
CA LEU A 217 21.50 1.31 19.12
C LEU A 217 23.03 1.17 19.19
N ASP A 218 23.65 0.48 18.22
CA ASP A 218 25.11 0.37 18.12
C ASP A 218 25.77 1.73 17.81
N ALA A 219 25.10 2.58 17.02
CA ALA A 219 25.54 3.92 16.65
C ALA A 219 25.27 5.00 17.74
N ALA A 220 24.77 4.62 18.92
CA ALA A 220 24.35 5.53 20.00
C ALA A 220 25.52 6.24 20.73
N GLY A 221 26.70 6.36 20.11
CA GLY A 221 27.88 7.03 20.66
C GLY A 221 27.78 8.55 20.81
N SER A 222 26.66 9.20 20.45
CA SER A 222 26.41 10.61 20.74
C SER A 222 24.92 10.92 20.78
N LEU A 223 24.37 11.08 21.99
CA LEU A 223 22.98 11.48 22.28
C LEU A 223 22.71 12.99 22.08
N ASP A 224 23.67 13.73 21.53
CA ASP A 224 23.64 15.20 21.47
C ASP A 224 23.15 15.74 20.11
N ARG A 225 22.54 14.90 19.27
CA ARG A 225 21.94 15.28 17.98
C ARG A 225 20.52 14.74 17.86
N ASP A 226 19.67 15.49 17.18
CA ASP A 226 18.34 14.99 16.80
C ASP A 226 18.49 13.98 15.67
N ARG A 227 17.87 12.81 15.82
CA ARG A 227 18.03 11.69 14.90
C ARG A 227 16.68 11.13 14.47
N ILE A 228 16.60 10.71 13.23
CA ILE A 228 15.46 9.98 12.67
C ILE A 228 16.00 8.71 12.02
N LEU A 229 15.36 7.59 12.32
CA LEU A 229 15.56 6.33 11.62
C LEU A 229 14.42 6.15 10.62
N VAL A 230 14.78 5.97 9.36
CA VAL A 230 13.85 5.82 8.25
C VAL A 230 14.13 4.48 7.57
N ASP A 231 13.10 3.74 7.18
CA ASP A 231 13.28 2.55 6.36
C ASP A 231 13.67 2.92 4.92
N ARG A 232 14.02 1.90 4.12
CA ARG A 232 14.30 2.06 2.69
C ARG A 232 13.14 2.68 1.87
N HIS A 233 11.94 2.77 2.43
CA HIS A 233 10.75 3.31 1.76
C HIS A 233 10.41 4.74 2.22
N GLY A 234 11.32 5.40 2.94
CA GLY A 234 11.08 6.75 3.45
C GLY A 234 10.14 6.80 4.65
N ARG A 235 9.77 5.66 5.24
CA ARG A 235 8.86 5.60 6.39
C ARG A 235 9.64 5.71 7.69
N ARG A 236 9.19 6.58 8.59
CA ARG A 236 9.81 6.76 9.91
C ARG A 236 9.62 5.52 10.78
N ILE A 237 10.74 4.90 11.18
CA ILE A 237 10.76 3.84 12.18
C ILE A 237 10.84 4.41 13.59
N TRP A 238 11.66 5.44 13.79
CA TRP A 238 11.94 6.06 15.09
C TRP A 238 12.44 7.50 14.92
N ALA A 239 12.25 8.34 15.95
CA ALA A 239 12.88 9.66 16.07
C ALA A 239 13.24 9.97 17.52
N SER A 240 14.28 10.78 17.73
CA SER A 240 14.72 11.21 19.07
C SER A 240 13.70 12.09 19.79
N HIS A 241 12.92 12.86 19.04
CA HIS A 241 11.81 13.67 19.55
C HIS A 241 10.62 13.62 18.57
N ASP A 242 9.40 13.61 19.11
CA ASP A 242 8.20 13.84 18.33
C ASP A 242 8.13 15.32 17.98
N SER A 243 8.36 15.68 16.71
CA SER A 243 8.24 17.07 16.28
C SER A 243 7.71 17.15 14.86
N ARG A 244 6.59 17.87 14.67
CA ARG A 244 5.93 18.06 13.38
C ARG A 244 6.84 18.65 12.28
N TRP A 245 7.93 19.33 12.64
CA TRP A 245 8.92 19.84 11.67
C TRP A 245 9.70 18.71 10.99
N ILE A 246 9.88 17.57 11.67
CA ILE A 246 10.51 16.37 11.11
C ILE A 246 9.60 15.77 10.02
N ASP A 247 8.30 15.63 10.32
CA ASP A 247 7.34 15.04 9.38
C ASP A 247 7.27 15.84 8.06
N ALA A 248 7.32 17.17 8.15
CA ALA A 248 7.35 18.04 6.97
C ALA A 248 8.61 17.85 6.10
N ARG A 249 9.76 17.50 6.70
CA ARG A 249 11.01 17.23 5.96
C ARG A 249 11.11 15.78 5.45
N LEU A 250 10.39 14.84 6.08
CA LEU A 250 10.36 13.44 5.65
C LEU A 250 9.59 13.22 4.35
N VAL A 251 8.65 14.09 4.01
CA VAL A 251 7.98 14.06 2.69
C VAL A 251 9.02 14.14 1.56
N SER A 252 9.96 15.08 1.67
CA SER A 252 11.06 15.21 0.70
C SER A 252 11.99 14.00 0.68
N VAL A 253 12.13 13.27 1.79
CA VAL A 253 12.94 12.05 1.85
C VAL A 253 12.23 10.87 1.19
N ALA A 254 10.92 10.73 1.38
CA ALA A 254 10.13 9.68 0.75
C ALA A 254 10.10 9.83 -0.78
N ASP A 255 10.03 11.06 -1.30
CA ASP A 255 10.11 11.33 -2.74
C ASP A 255 11.49 10.98 -3.33
N LEU A 256 12.55 11.03 -2.52
CA LEU A 256 13.92 10.69 -2.92
C LEU A 256 14.25 9.20 -2.74
N LEU A 257 13.38 8.42 -2.11
CA LEU A 257 13.51 6.98 -1.83
C LEU A 257 12.46 6.18 -2.58
N ASP A 258 12.37 6.38 -3.89
CA ASP A 258 11.53 5.52 -4.73
C ASP A 258 12.14 4.10 -4.88
N GLU A 259 11.33 3.12 -5.32
CA GLU A 259 11.81 1.73 -5.45
C GLU A 259 12.96 1.57 -6.46
N ALA A 260 13.09 2.48 -7.44
CA ALA A 260 14.18 2.45 -8.42
C ALA A 260 15.51 2.91 -7.80
N SER A 261 15.44 3.85 -6.87
CA SER A 261 16.57 4.42 -6.15
C SER A 261 17.24 3.45 -5.18
N LEU A 262 16.52 2.40 -4.77
CA LEU A 262 17.03 1.39 -3.85
C LEU A 262 18.03 0.43 -4.49
N HIS A 263 18.15 0.45 -5.82
CA HIS A 263 19.16 -0.30 -6.56
C HIS A 263 20.32 0.60 -7.04
N GLU A 264 20.31 1.89 -6.67
CA GLU A 264 21.45 2.77 -6.87
C GLU A 264 22.54 2.49 -5.84
N ASP A 265 23.78 2.85 -6.17
CA ASP A 265 24.88 2.81 -5.23
C ASP A 265 24.54 3.64 -3.98
N ALA A 266 24.74 3.06 -2.79
CA ALA A 266 24.42 3.70 -1.52
C ALA A 266 25.07 5.09 -1.36
N ARG A 267 26.24 5.33 -1.99
CA ARG A 267 26.88 6.65 -2.01
C ARG A 267 26.12 7.66 -2.84
N VAL A 268 25.62 7.26 -4.01
CA VAL A 268 24.82 8.12 -4.90
C VAL A 268 23.51 8.49 -4.21
N LEU A 269 22.86 7.53 -3.56
CA LEU A 269 21.65 7.78 -2.76
C LEU A 269 21.93 8.74 -1.60
N ALA A 270 23.05 8.54 -0.88
CA ALA A 270 23.44 9.42 0.22
C ALA A 270 23.65 10.87 -0.24
N GLU A 271 24.27 11.06 -1.41
CA GLU A 271 24.54 12.38 -1.98
C GLU A 271 23.24 13.10 -2.37
N ARG A 272 22.33 12.39 -3.06
CA ARG A 272 21.04 12.94 -3.47
C ARG A 272 20.14 13.31 -2.28
N ILE A 273 20.16 12.52 -1.21
CA ILE A 273 19.43 12.87 0.02
C ILE A 273 20.06 14.08 0.70
N ARG A 274 21.40 14.20 0.69
CA ARG A 274 22.11 15.39 1.22
C ARG A 274 21.79 16.66 0.41
N GLU A 275 21.60 16.56 -0.90
CA GLU A 275 21.12 17.69 -1.73
C GLU A 275 19.70 18.13 -1.34
N GLY A 276 18.81 17.18 -1.03
CA GLY A 276 17.46 17.46 -0.55
C GLY A 276 17.38 17.95 0.91
N LEU A 277 18.38 17.61 1.73
CA LEU A 277 18.48 17.97 3.14
C LEU A 277 19.88 18.52 3.50
N PRO A 278 20.21 19.74 3.08
CA PRO A 278 21.57 20.30 3.26
C PRO A 278 21.96 20.54 4.72
N ASP A 279 20.98 20.65 5.63
CA ASP A 279 21.22 20.84 7.07
C ASP A 279 21.29 19.53 7.86
N ALA A 280 21.28 18.38 7.17
CA ALA A 280 21.26 17.07 7.78
C ALA A 280 22.51 16.26 7.42
N ASP A 281 22.99 15.51 8.40
CA ASP A 281 23.96 14.44 8.19
C ASP A 281 23.21 13.13 7.93
N VAL A 282 23.59 12.38 6.91
CA VAL A 282 22.84 11.22 6.41
C VAL A 282 23.76 10.02 6.37
N GLU A 283 23.44 9.02 7.19
CA GLU A 283 24.08 7.72 7.19
C GLU A 283 23.16 6.71 6.50
N VAL A 284 23.64 6.10 5.42
CA VAL A 284 22.93 5.03 4.72
C VAL A 284 23.30 3.70 5.35
N ILE A 285 22.28 3.00 5.86
CA ILE A 285 22.46 1.63 6.36
C ILE A 285 22.25 0.69 5.18
N SER A 286 23.33 0.05 4.75
CA SER A 286 23.30 -1.00 3.73
C SER A 286 23.81 -2.34 4.27
N GLU A 287 23.32 -3.43 3.68
CA GLU A 287 23.74 -4.79 3.98
C GLU A 287 23.89 -5.54 2.66
N GLU A 288 25.04 -6.19 2.44
CA GLU A 288 25.37 -6.89 1.19
C GLU A 288 25.20 -6.03 -0.09
N GLY A 289 25.38 -4.70 0.03
CA GLY A 289 25.21 -3.74 -1.07
C GLY A 289 23.78 -3.19 -1.23
N GLU A 290 22.81 -3.72 -0.49
CA GLU A 290 21.40 -3.30 -0.55
C GLU A 290 21.07 -2.27 0.53
N VAL A 291 20.45 -1.15 0.16
CA VAL A 291 20.03 -0.09 1.09
C VAL A 291 18.86 -0.58 1.95
N GLN A 292 19.08 -0.69 3.25
CA GLN A 292 18.08 -1.12 4.23
C GLN A 292 17.31 0.07 4.82
N GLY A 293 17.96 1.22 4.97
CA GLY A 293 17.36 2.41 5.57
C GLY A 293 18.39 3.50 5.84
N LEU A 294 17.99 4.54 6.56
CA LEU A 294 18.77 5.75 6.77
C LEU A 294 18.69 6.20 8.22
N ILE A 295 19.82 6.69 8.73
CA ILE A 295 19.84 7.54 9.92
C ILE A 295 20.09 8.97 9.46
N ILE A 296 19.14 9.85 9.75
CA ILE A 296 19.23 11.28 9.45
C ILE A 296 19.46 12.00 10.78
N SER A 297 20.58 12.72 10.88
CA SER A 297 20.97 13.49 12.06
C SER A 297 20.95 14.98 11.78
N PHE A 298 20.36 15.77 12.67
CA PHE A 298 20.36 17.23 12.59
C PHE A 298 21.26 17.79 13.70
N ALA A 299 21.96 18.89 13.39
CA ALA A 299 22.66 19.65 14.42
C ALA A 299 21.66 20.14 15.47
N ASP A 300 22.01 19.97 16.74
CA ASP A 300 21.16 20.32 17.87
C ASP A 300 20.78 21.80 17.87
N ARG A 301 19.48 22.12 17.74
CA ARG A 301 18.98 23.49 17.88
C ARG A 301 18.87 23.94 19.35
N ARG A 302 19.19 23.09 20.32
CA ARG A 302 19.16 23.43 21.76
C ARG A 302 20.13 24.54 22.16
N GLY A 303 21.03 25.01 21.29
CA GLY A 303 21.77 26.26 21.54
C GLY A 303 20.87 27.51 21.66
N GLY A 304 19.74 27.55 20.94
CA GLY A 304 18.83 28.71 20.94
C GLY A 304 17.67 28.64 21.96
N GLN A 305 17.21 27.43 22.30
CA GLN A 305 16.09 27.23 23.22
C GLN A 305 16.51 26.92 24.66
N ARG A 306 17.72 26.37 24.93
CA ARG A 306 18.18 26.17 26.32
C ARG A 306 18.39 27.47 27.08
N HIS A 307 18.73 28.58 26.40
CA HIS A 307 18.93 29.86 27.07
C HIS A 307 17.59 30.48 27.52
N THR A 308 16.53 30.30 26.73
CA THR A 308 15.19 30.81 27.05
C THR A 308 14.42 29.90 28.01
N GLU A 309 14.69 28.59 28.01
CA GLU A 309 14.11 27.65 28.96
C GLU A 309 14.84 27.58 30.30
N ARG A 310 16.18 27.77 30.37
CA ARG A 310 16.89 27.83 31.67
C ARG A 310 16.55 29.09 32.47
N GLU A 311 16.27 30.21 31.81
CA GLU A 311 15.78 31.42 32.48
C GLU A 311 14.31 31.29 32.94
N ARG A 312 13.54 30.35 32.36
CA ARG A 312 12.18 30.01 32.82
C ARG A 312 12.15 28.87 33.85
N SER A 313 13.09 27.93 33.81
CA SER A 313 13.13 26.77 34.69
C SER A 313 13.65 27.06 36.10
N ASP A 314 14.13 28.28 36.36
CA ASP A 314 14.42 28.75 37.73
C ASP A 314 13.15 29.21 38.48
N SER A 315 11.96 29.02 37.88
CA SER A 315 10.67 29.28 38.53
C SER A 315 9.89 28.00 38.83
N GLY A 316 10.53 27.00 39.46
CA GLY A 316 9.88 26.04 40.37
C GLY A 316 8.57 25.36 39.94
N GLU A 317 8.28 25.17 38.64
CA GLU A 317 7.01 24.57 38.21
C GLU A 317 7.04 23.05 38.35
N THR A 318 6.17 22.54 39.21
CA THR A 318 6.01 21.11 39.45
C THR A 318 5.26 20.45 38.30
N LEU A 319 5.37 19.13 38.16
CA LEU A 319 4.57 18.34 37.20
C LEU A 319 3.05 18.62 37.32
N ARG A 320 2.58 19.02 38.51
CA ARG A 320 1.19 19.43 38.75
C ARG A 320 0.84 20.77 38.10
N ASP A 321 1.79 21.70 38.01
CA ASP A 321 1.58 23.01 37.39
C ASP A 321 1.48 22.88 35.86
N ARG A 322 2.32 22.02 35.27
CA ARG A 322 2.23 21.67 33.84
C ARG A 322 0.96 20.92 33.48
N GLU A 323 0.53 19.98 34.33
CA GLU A 323 -0.74 19.28 34.14
C GLU A 323 -1.92 20.24 34.24
N ARG A 324 -1.90 21.15 35.23
CA ARG A 324 -2.92 22.19 35.39
C ARG A 324 -3.00 23.09 34.15
N ALA A 325 -1.87 23.59 33.66
CA ALA A 325 -1.84 24.44 32.46
C ALA A 325 -2.44 23.72 31.25
N HIS A 326 -2.02 22.48 30.98
CA HIS A 326 -2.53 21.71 29.84
C HIS A 326 -4.05 21.44 29.93
N VAL A 327 -4.56 21.14 31.12
CA VAL A 327 -6.00 20.95 31.33
C VAL A 327 -6.77 22.26 31.08
N LEU A 328 -6.27 23.40 31.55
CA LEU A 328 -6.95 24.70 31.39
C LEU A 328 -6.90 25.22 29.95
N ASP A 329 -5.77 25.07 29.26
CA ASP A 329 -5.64 25.43 27.84
C ASP A 329 -6.60 24.61 26.98
N THR A 330 -6.70 23.30 27.24
CA THR A 330 -7.63 22.43 26.52
C THR A 330 -9.10 22.75 26.82
N VAL A 331 -9.42 23.28 28.00
CA VAL A 331 -10.78 23.80 28.30
C VAL A 331 -11.05 25.07 27.50
N ALA A 332 -10.08 25.98 27.40
CA ALA A 332 -10.20 27.22 26.65
C ALA A 332 -10.34 26.97 25.13
N GLU A 333 -9.55 26.06 24.56
CA GLU A 333 -9.62 25.66 23.15
C GLU A 333 -10.94 24.96 22.78
N CYS A 334 -11.64 24.40 23.76
CA CYS A 334 -12.95 23.78 23.58
C CYS A 334 -14.10 24.73 23.94
N ASP A 335 -13.85 26.04 24.10
CA ASP A 335 -14.84 27.05 24.52
C ASP A 335 -15.63 26.64 25.77
N GLY A 336 -14.99 25.93 26.71
CA GLY A 336 -15.64 25.44 27.93
C GLY A 336 -16.47 24.16 27.77
N ASN A 337 -16.47 23.50 26.60
CA ASN A 337 -17.16 22.23 26.40
C ASN A 337 -16.42 21.05 27.06
N LEU A 338 -16.76 20.78 28.32
CA LEU A 338 -16.08 19.78 29.15
C LEU A 338 -16.19 18.33 28.65
N SER A 339 -17.21 18.00 27.85
CA SER A 339 -17.31 16.66 27.25
C SER A 339 -16.34 16.49 26.07
N GLU A 340 -16.09 17.56 25.32
CA GLU A 340 -15.09 17.58 24.26
C GLU A 340 -13.68 17.61 24.85
N THR A 341 -13.45 18.45 25.85
CA THR A 341 -12.18 18.55 26.57
C THR A 341 -11.76 17.20 27.14
N ALA A 342 -12.67 16.46 27.79
CA ALA A 342 -12.36 15.14 28.34
C ALA A 342 -11.94 14.13 27.25
N ARG A 343 -12.59 14.19 26.08
CA ARG A 343 -12.25 13.33 24.94
C ARG A 343 -10.87 13.65 24.38
N ARG A 344 -10.54 14.94 24.25
CA ARG A 344 -9.22 15.39 23.76
C ARG A 344 -8.09 15.07 24.72
N LEU A 345 -8.35 15.18 26.02
CA LEU A 345 -7.37 14.84 27.06
C LEU A 345 -7.25 13.32 27.29
N GLY A 346 -8.09 12.50 26.65
CA GLY A 346 -8.08 11.04 26.82
C GLY A 346 -8.44 10.56 28.23
N ILE A 347 -9.13 11.39 29.03
CA ILE A 347 -9.53 11.07 30.41
C ILE A 347 -11.04 11.01 30.55
N SER A 348 -11.52 10.31 31.58
CA SER A 348 -12.96 10.28 31.87
C SER A 348 -13.47 11.68 32.25
N ARG A 349 -14.72 11.99 31.90
CA ARG A 349 -15.37 13.26 32.32
C ARG A 349 -15.34 13.44 33.83
N SER A 350 -15.57 12.36 34.59
CA SER A 350 -15.44 12.30 36.05
C SER A 350 -14.05 12.72 36.53
N THR A 351 -12.98 12.26 35.88
CA THR A 351 -11.60 12.63 36.21
C THR A 351 -11.31 14.10 35.88
N LEU A 352 -11.82 14.59 34.75
CA LEU A 352 -11.69 16.00 34.38
C LEU A 352 -12.40 16.91 35.41
N TYR A 353 -13.60 16.54 35.86
CA TYR A 353 -14.33 17.31 36.86
C TYR A 353 -13.57 17.43 38.19
N LEU A 354 -13.03 16.31 38.70
CA LEU A 354 -12.24 16.31 39.94
C LEU A 354 -10.98 17.18 39.82
N LYS A 355 -10.30 17.15 38.67
CA LYS A 355 -9.12 17.98 38.40
C LYS A 355 -9.47 19.47 38.34
N LEU A 356 -10.56 19.84 37.66
CA LEU A 356 -11.01 21.25 37.59
C LEU A 356 -11.43 21.79 38.96
N GLU A 357 -12.04 20.97 39.81
CA GLU A 357 -12.37 21.31 41.19
C GLU A 357 -11.10 21.49 42.05
N GLN A 358 -10.12 20.58 41.90
CA GLN A 358 -8.81 20.69 42.54
C GLN A 358 -8.02 21.94 42.10
N TYR A 359 -8.25 22.44 40.89
CA TYR A 359 -7.62 23.66 40.35
C TYR A 359 -8.40 24.95 40.62
N GLY A 360 -9.54 24.87 41.32
CA GLY A 360 -10.34 26.03 41.74
C GLY A 360 -11.15 26.71 40.63
N VAL A 361 -11.40 26.02 39.50
CA VAL A 361 -12.18 26.60 38.38
C VAL A 361 -13.67 26.45 38.67
N SER A 362 -14.32 27.53 39.08
CA SER A 362 -15.74 27.54 39.45
C SER A 362 -16.65 27.46 38.21
N ARG A 363 -17.71 26.65 38.32
CA ARG A 363 -18.72 26.47 37.26
C ARG A 363 -19.48 27.78 37.03
N ARG A 364 -19.49 28.29 35.80
CA ARG A 364 -20.59 29.17 35.38
C ARG A 364 -21.84 28.29 35.21
N ARG A 365 -22.90 28.65 35.94
CA ARG A 365 -24.23 28.04 35.83
C ARG A 365 -24.86 28.30 34.48
#